data_AF-A0A183Q755-F1
#
_entry.id   AF-A0A183Q755-F1
#
_cell.length_a   1.000
_cell.length_b   1.000
_cell.length_c   1.000
_cell.angle_alpha   90.00
_cell.angle_beta   90.00
_cell.angle_gamma   90.00
#
_symmetry.space_group_name_H-M   'P 1'
#
loop_
_entity.id
_entity.type
_entity.pdbx_description
1 polymer ?
#
loop_
_entity_poly.entity_id
_entity_poly.type
_entity_poly.pdbx_seq_one_letter_code
_entity_poly.pdbx_strand_id
1 'polypeptide(L)'
;MKRSSNHADHNYMNSTNYNEQNSVTTSLLPAKYRSLRGRNILCRADFNMLDPGSRPLFNEYLEMMIQYGFITMFVPAFPLAPLFGLLNNLFEIRGDAKKLVNQYRRPVLERVQTIGK
;
A
#
# COMPACT_ATOMS: atom_id res chain seq x y z
N MET A 1 13.56 33.47 -19.91
CA MET A 1 13.89 32.57 -21.04
C MET A 1 14.13 31.17 -20.50
N LYS A 2 13.57 30.15 -21.17
CA LYS A 2 13.36 28.75 -20.75
C LYS A 2 14.63 28.07 -20.22
N ARG A 3 14.55 27.30 -19.12
CA ARG A 3 15.52 26.22 -18.84
C ARG A 3 14.91 24.88 -19.22
N SER A 4 15.53 24.29 -20.22
CA SER A 4 15.16 23.05 -20.88
C SER A 4 15.42 21.83 -19.99
N SER A 5 14.56 20.86 -20.24
CA SER A 5 14.44 19.50 -19.75
C SER A 5 15.66 18.59 -20.00
N ASN A 6 15.76 17.56 -19.14
CA ASN A 6 16.20 16.17 -19.38
C ASN A 6 17.71 15.86 -19.40
N HIS A 7 18.17 15.11 -18.38
CA HIS A 7 18.70 13.75 -18.57
C HIS A 7 18.86 13.06 -17.19
N ALA A 8 17.91 12.20 -16.84
CA ALA A 8 17.97 11.40 -15.62
C ALA A 8 17.63 9.97 -16.02
N ASP A 9 18.61 9.27 -16.57
CA ASP A 9 18.50 7.85 -16.89
C ASP A 9 19.50 7.04 -16.08
N HIS A 10 18.96 5.96 -15.52
CA HIS A 10 19.64 4.72 -15.16
C HIS A 10 20.78 4.79 -14.14
N ASN A 11 20.45 4.43 -12.88
CA ASN A 11 21.28 3.53 -12.06
C ASN A 11 20.46 3.01 -10.87
N TYR A 12 19.55 2.06 -11.14
CA TYR A 12 19.05 1.15 -10.11
C TYR A 12 19.91 -0.11 -10.15
N MET A 13 20.51 -0.44 -9.00
CA MET A 13 21.04 -1.73 -8.53
C MET A 13 22.46 -1.62 -7.96
N ASN A 14 22.54 -1.39 -6.65
CA ASN A 14 23.54 -2.10 -5.83
C ASN A 14 23.10 -2.12 -4.35
N SER A 15 22.24 -3.08 -4.00
CA SER A 15 21.69 -3.24 -2.64
C SER A 15 22.45 -4.25 -1.77
N THR A 16 23.60 -4.75 -2.19
CA THR A 16 24.33 -5.84 -1.50
C THR A 16 25.47 -5.40 -0.59
N ASN A 17 25.63 -4.10 -0.28
CA ASN A 17 26.77 -3.63 0.53
C ASN A 17 26.39 -2.61 1.63
N TYR A 18 25.37 -2.90 2.43
CA TYR A 18 25.00 -2.07 3.60
C TYR A 18 25.33 -2.69 4.96
N ASN A 19 26.03 -3.84 4.98
CA ASN A 19 26.18 -4.62 6.21
C ASN A 19 27.58 -4.57 6.85
N GLU A 20 28.52 -3.74 6.37
CA GLU A 20 29.91 -3.83 6.85
C GLU A 20 30.63 -2.50 7.19
N GLN A 21 29.91 -1.39 7.39
CA GLN A 21 30.55 -0.09 7.69
C GLN A 21 29.93 0.73 8.84
N ASN A 22 29.16 0.12 9.75
CA ASN A 22 28.40 0.88 10.75
C ASN A 22 28.74 0.62 12.24
N SER A 23 29.91 0.09 12.57
CA SER A 23 30.36 -0.01 13.97
C SER A 23 31.15 1.24 14.44
N VAL A 24 31.93 1.89 13.57
CA VAL A 24 32.92 2.92 14.00
C VAL A 24 32.38 4.35 13.94
N THR A 25 31.45 4.68 13.05
CA THR A 25 30.94 6.07 12.85
C THR A 25 29.79 6.46 13.78
N THR A 26 29.31 5.54 14.64
CA THR A 26 28.17 5.77 15.53
C THR A 26 28.54 6.50 16.84
N SER A 27 29.82 6.55 17.20
CA SER A 27 30.29 7.14 18.47
C SER A 27 30.37 8.67 18.48
N LEU A 28 30.35 9.32 17.31
CA LEU A 28 30.54 10.77 17.17
C LEU A 28 29.25 11.56 16.89
N LEU A 29 28.09 10.90 16.79
CA LEU A 29 26.83 11.60 16.56
C LEU A 29 26.28 12.18 17.88
N PRO A 30 25.96 13.48 17.93
CA PRO A 30 25.34 14.11 19.10
C PRO A 30 24.10 13.31 19.50
N ALA A 31 23.85 13.13 20.80
CA ALA A 31 22.73 12.34 21.33
C ALA A 31 21.35 12.71 20.71
N LYS A 32 21.21 13.96 20.24
CA LYS A 32 20.06 14.49 19.50
C LYS A 32 19.73 13.74 18.20
N TYR A 33 20.72 13.16 17.52
CA TYR A 33 20.54 12.43 16.25
C TYR A 33 20.30 10.92 16.43
N ARG A 34 20.40 10.41 17.66
CA ARG A 34 20.09 9.00 17.96
C ARG A 34 18.59 8.68 17.74
N SER A 35 17.70 9.65 18.01
CA SER A 35 16.26 9.56 17.69
C SER A 35 15.98 9.60 16.18
N LEU A 36 16.80 10.35 15.42
CA LEU A 36 16.72 10.44 13.96
C LEU A 36 17.19 9.14 13.27
N ARG A 37 18.04 8.33 13.93
CA ARG A 37 18.42 7.00 13.43
C ARG A 37 17.18 6.10 13.27
N GLY A 38 16.27 6.10 14.25
CA GLY A 38 14.97 5.39 14.18
C GLY A 38 14.10 5.85 13.01
N ARG A 39 14.02 7.17 12.79
CA ARG A 39 13.22 7.77 11.70
C ARG A 39 13.72 7.40 10.31
N ASN A 40 15.04 7.31 10.13
CA ASN A 40 15.63 6.90 8.84
C ASN A 40 15.35 5.42 8.52
N ILE A 41 15.27 4.56 9.53
CA ILE A 41 14.95 3.13 9.35
C ILE A 41 13.49 2.97 8.93
N LEU A 42 12.57 3.74 9.55
CA LEU A 42 11.15 3.72 9.22
C LEU A 42 10.88 4.22 7.79
N CYS A 43 11.45 5.37 7.40
CA CYS A 43 11.32 5.91 6.04
C CYS A 43 11.85 4.92 4.99
N ARG A 44 12.96 4.22 5.28
CA ARG A 44 13.51 3.20 4.39
C ARG A 44 12.63 1.95 4.31
N ALA A 45 12.00 1.54 5.41
CA ALA A 45 11.06 0.42 5.42
C ALA A 45 9.80 0.74 4.61
N ASP A 46 9.23 1.94 4.77
CA ASP A 46 8.08 2.42 4.01
C ASP A 46 8.39 2.56 2.51
N PHE A 47 9.64 2.84 2.15
CA PHE A 47 10.07 2.92 0.75
C PHE A 47 9.92 1.59 0.02
N ASN A 48 10.12 0.46 0.72
CA ASN A 48 10.05 -0.89 0.15
C ASN A 48 8.62 -1.45 0.06
N MET A 49 7.61 -0.75 0.61
CA MET A 49 6.20 -1.15 0.51
C MET A 49 5.62 -0.82 -0.87
N LEU A 50 4.53 -1.49 -1.24
CA LEU A 50 3.84 -1.25 -2.51
C LEU A 50 3.25 0.16 -2.54
N ASP A 51 3.40 0.82 -3.68
CA ASP A 51 2.72 2.09 -3.95
C ASP A 51 1.27 1.79 -4.38
N PRO A 52 0.25 2.31 -3.66
CA PRO A 52 -1.17 2.19 -4.05
C PRO A 52 -1.48 2.68 -5.48
N GLY A 53 -0.64 3.54 -6.07
CA GLY A 53 -0.84 4.06 -7.42
C GLY A 53 -2.01 5.05 -7.52
N SER A 54 -2.42 5.39 -8.75
CA SER A 54 -3.42 6.45 -8.98
C SER A 54 -4.86 6.06 -8.66
N ARG A 55 -5.17 4.75 -8.56
CA ARG A 55 -6.54 4.24 -8.32
C ARG A 55 -6.51 3.04 -7.35
N PRO A 56 -6.15 3.27 -6.07
CA PRO A 56 -5.90 2.18 -5.12
C PRO A 56 -7.12 1.43 -4.61
N LEU A 57 -8.33 1.94 -4.89
CA LEU A 57 -9.57 1.34 -4.43
C LEU A 57 -10.39 0.75 -5.60
N PHE A 58 -9.97 0.98 -6.84
CA PHE A 58 -10.80 0.66 -8.00
C PHE A 58 -11.01 -0.85 -8.16
N ASN A 59 -9.97 -1.65 -7.93
CA ASN A 59 -10.05 -3.10 -8.07
C ASN A 59 -10.88 -3.70 -6.93
N GLU A 60 -10.73 -3.18 -5.73
CA GLU A 60 -11.47 -3.55 -4.52
C GLU A 60 -12.97 -3.26 -4.71
N TYR A 61 -13.32 -2.10 -5.26
CA TYR A 61 -14.72 -1.80 -5.62
C TYR A 61 -15.24 -2.70 -6.74
N LEU A 62 -14.43 -2.98 -7.76
CA LEU A 62 -14.82 -3.84 -8.87
C LEU A 62 -15.13 -5.27 -8.42
N GLU A 63 -14.34 -5.80 -7.48
CA GLU A 63 -14.56 -7.10 -6.86
C GLU A 63 -15.91 -7.17 -6.12
N MET A 64 -16.21 -6.17 -5.30
CA MET A 64 -17.51 -6.07 -4.63
C MET A 64 -18.69 -5.97 -5.62
N MET A 65 -18.53 -5.22 -6.72
CA MET A 65 -19.57 -5.06 -7.74
C MET A 65 -19.84 -6.37 -8.48
N ILE A 66 -18.80 -7.14 -8.81
CA ILE A 66 -18.94 -8.45 -9.44
C ILE A 66 -19.70 -9.40 -8.52
N GLN A 67 -19.32 -9.47 -7.23
CA GLN A 67 -19.99 -10.32 -6.27
C GLN A 67 -21.48 -9.95 -6.11
N TYR A 68 -21.79 -8.66 -6.00
CA TYR A 68 -23.17 -8.18 -5.95
C TYR A 68 -23.95 -8.55 -7.23
N GLY A 69 -23.32 -8.41 -8.40
CA GLY A 69 -23.90 -8.81 -9.69
C GLY A 69 -24.23 -10.30 -9.74
N PHE A 70 -23.32 -11.18 -9.31
CA PHE A 70 -23.57 -12.61 -9.24
C PHE A 70 -24.71 -12.97 -8.28
N ILE A 71 -24.73 -12.39 -7.08
CA ILE A 71 -25.79 -12.67 -6.11
C ILE A 71 -27.14 -12.24 -6.69
N THR A 72 -27.25 -11.02 -7.21
CA THR A 72 -28.53 -10.50 -7.72
C THR A 72 -29.05 -11.25 -8.95
N MET A 73 -28.18 -11.63 -9.89
CA MET A 73 -28.61 -12.34 -11.11
C MET A 73 -29.02 -13.80 -10.86
N PHE A 74 -28.37 -14.48 -9.91
CA PHE A 74 -28.55 -15.94 -9.73
C PHE A 74 -29.33 -16.34 -8.47
N VAL A 75 -29.72 -15.40 -7.60
CA VAL A 75 -30.58 -15.67 -6.44
C VAL A 75 -31.87 -16.44 -6.77
N PRO A 76 -32.60 -16.14 -7.87
CA PRO A 76 -33.81 -16.90 -8.20
C PRO A 76 -33.55 -18.38 -8.51
N ALA A 77 -32.35 -18.70 -9.03
CA ALA A 77 -31.96 -20.07 -9.37
C ALA A 77 -31.28 -20.79 -8.19
N PHE A 78 -30.57 -20.06 -7.33
CA PHE A 78 -29.86 -20.61 -6.19
C PHE A 78 -30.00 -19.68 -4.96
N PRO A 79 -31.00 -19.92 -4.10
CA PRO A 79 -31.31 -19.03 -2.98
C PRO A 79 -30.24 -19.01 -1.88
N LEU A 80 -29.26 -19.92 -1.91
CA LEU A 80 -28.11 -19.90 -0.99
C LEU A 80 -26.95 -19.01 -1.47
N ALA A 81 -26.98 -18.47 -2.70
CA ALA A 81 -25.94 -17.57 -3.21
C ALA A 81 -25.63 -16.39 -2.25
N PRO A 82 -26.61 -15.72 -1.60
CA PRO A 82 -26.33 -14.65 -0.65
C PRO A 82 -25.52 -15.10 0.57
N LEU A 83 -25.68 -16.37 1.00
CA LEU A 83 -24.93 -16.91 2.14
C LEU A 83 -23.43 -17.02 1.82
N PHE A 84 -23.11 -17.49 0.60
CA PHE A 84 -21.72 -17.52 0.13
C PHE A 84 -21.15 -16.10 -0.01
N GLY A 85 -21.96 -15.15 -0.45
CA GLY A 85 -21.58 -13.74 -0.46
C GLY A 85 -21.25 -13.19 0.93
N LEU A 86 -22.04 -13.53 1.94
CA LEU A 86 -21.81 -13.10 3.32
C LEU A 86 -20.52 -13.70 3.89
N LEU A 87 -20.28 -14.98 3.63
CA LEU A 87 -19.03 -15.64 4.02
C LEU A 87 -17.82 -15.01 3.32
N ASN A 88 -17.93 -14.72 2.01
CA ASN A 88 -16.86 -14.04 1.28
C ASN A 88 -16.54 -12.68 1.92
N ASN A 89 -17.57 -11.86 2.15
CA ASN A 89 -17.42 -10.53 2.77
C ASN A 89 -16.77 -10.60 4.17
N LEU A 90 -17.04 -11.65 4.96
CA LEU A 90 -16.44 -11.81 6.28
C LEU A 90 -14.92 -12.08 6.23
N PHE A 91 -14.47 -12.81 5.21
CA PHE A 91 -13.03 -13.02 4.98
C PHE A 91 -12.40 -11.80 4.32
N GLU A 92 -13.09 -11.18 3.37
CA GLU A 92 -12.61 -10.05 2.59
C GLU A 92 -12.24 -8.84 3.47
N ILE A 93 -13.11 -8.48 4.42
CA ILE A 93 -12.83 -7.38 5.36
C ILE A 93 -11.50 -7.60 6.12
N ARG A 94 -11.22 -8.84 6.50
CA ARG A 94 -9.96 -9.17 7.21
C ARG A 94 -8.78 -9.25 6.24
N GLY A 95 -9.00 -9.71 5.01
CA GLY A 95 -8.00 -9.75 3.95
C GLY A 95 -7.53 -8.34 3.58
N ASP A 96 -8.46 -7.47 3.25
CA ASP A 96 -8.22 -6.08 2.87
C ASP A 96 -7.55 -5.27 3.99
N ALA A 97 -8.00 -5.44 5.23
CA ALA A 97 -7.36 -4.79 6.37
C ALA A 97 -5.88 -5.18 6.49
N LYS A 98 -5.55 -6.48 6.32
CA LYS A 98 -4.15 -6.95 6.36
C LYS A 98 -3.35 -6.41 5.17
N LYS A 99 -3.95 -6.34 3.98
CA LYS A 99 -3.36 -5.79 2.76
C LYS A 99 -2.94 -4.33 2.98
N LEU A 100 -3.85 -3.51 3.50
CA LEU A 100 -3.63 -2.08 3.74
C LEU A 100 -2.59 -1.81 4.84
N VAL A 101 -2.52 -2.65 5.87
CA VAL A 101 -1.60 -2.44 7.00
C VAL A 101 -0.19 -2.96 6.71
N ASN A 102 -0.06 -4.08 6.00
CA ASN A 102 1.23 -4.78 5.86
C ASN A 102 1.90 -4.64 4.49
N GLN A 103 1.14 -4.36 3.42
CA GLN A 103 1.66 -4.43 2.05
C GLN A 103 1.78 -3.06 1.39
N TYR A 104 0.86 -2.14 1.69
CA TYR A 104 0.87 -0.80 1.11
C TYR A 104 1.55 0.22 1.99
N ARG A 105 2.21 1.19 1.35
CA ARG A 105 2.60 2.43 2.03
C ARG A 105 1.35 3.19 2.48
N ARG A 106 1.42 3.86 3.63
CA ARG A 106 0.34 4.70 4.15
C ARG A 106 -0.12 5.72 3.08
N PRO A 107 -1.36 5.65 2.59
CA PRO A 107 -1.88 6.60 1.63
C PRO A 107 -2.15 7.95 2.29
N VAL A 108 -2.21 9.01 1.47
CA VAL A 108 -2.68 10.32 1.91
C VAL A 108 -4.18 10.23 2.15
N LEU A 109 -4.62 10.67 3.32
CA LEU A 109 -6.03 10.66 3.69
C LEU A 109 -6.80 11.67 2.84
N GLU A 110 -7.74 11.19 2.04
CA GLU A 110 -8.70 12.01 1.31
C GLU A 110 -10.08 11.92 1.98
N ARG A 111 -10.70 13.07 2.26
CA ARG A 111 -12.06 13.10 2.79
C ARG A 111 -13.04 13.15 1.64
N VAL A 112 -13.80 12.08 1.49
CA VAL A 112 -14.86 11.93 0.48
C VAL A 112 -16.20 11.72 1.17
N GLN A 113 -17.26 12.32 0.60
CA GLN A 113 -18.63 12.25 1.15
C GLN A 113 -19.41 11.04 0.63
N THR A 114 -19.01 10.52 -0.53
CA THR A 114 -19.64 9.42 -1.24
C THR A 114 -18.58 8.46 -1.78
N ILE A 115 -18.99 7.26 -2.17
CA ILE A 115 -18.11 6.24 -2.75
C ILE A 115 -17.64 6.56 -4.18
N GLY A 116 -18.16 7.62 -4.80
CA GLY A 116 -17.89 8.02 -6.17
C GLY A 116 -18.87 9.10 -6.65
N LYS A 117 -18.79 9.43 -7.95
CA LYS A 117 -19.84 10.15 -8.67
C LYS A 117 -20.94 9.20 -9.12
#